data_AF-A0A9D5EEX0-F1
#
_entry.id   AF-A0A9D5EEX0-F1
#
_cell.length_a   1.000
_cell.length_b   1.000
_cell.length_c   1.000
_cell.angle_alpha   90.00
_cell.angle_beta   90.00
_cell.angle_gamma   90.00
#
_symmetry.space_group_name_H-M   'P 1'
#
loop_
_entity.id
_entity.type
_entity.pdbx_description
1 polymer ?
#
loop_
_entity_poly.entity_id
_entity_poly.type
_entity_poly.pdbx_seq_one_letter_code
_entity_poly.pdbx_strand_id
1 'polypeptide(L)'
;MKIWEVHSLQFEGDIRTTPEGDADIAGLVVSEKAYLLAVREFRPAQLVKLVRDEGAQAAAAILIAHYSQPEVIKANAGRGLIAARGHSLDPMVRRSDEEATALATGRQERAKS
;
A
#
# COMPACT_ATOMS: atom_id res chain seq x y z
N MET A 1 -8.69 -11.90 -9.70
CA MET A 1 -8.07 -12.40 -8.46
C MET A 1 -6.81 -11.59 -8.24
N LYS A 2 -6.74 -10.88 -7.12
CA LYS A 2 -5.62 -10.05 -6.71
C LYS A 2 -4.54 -10.93 -6.08
N ILE A 3 -3.26 -10.55 -6.25
CA ILE A 3 -2.13 -11.42 -5.85
C ILE A 3 -2.13 -11.75 -4.35
N TRP A 4 -2.54 -10.80 -3.50
CA TRP A 4 -2.60 -11.04 -2.05
C TRP A 4 -3.72 -11.98 -1.63
N GLU A 5 -4.73 -12.22 -2.47
CA GLU A 5 -5.77 -13.22 -2.20
C GLU A 5 -5.21 -14.65 -2.27
N VAL A 6 -4.11 -14.85 -3.00
CA VAL A 6 -3.37 -16.12 -2.97
C VAL A 6 -2.51 -16.20 -1.71
N HIS A 7 -1.89 -15.08 -1.33
CA HIS A 7 -1.07 -15.03 -0.12
C HIS A 7 -1.92 -15.18 1.14
N SER A 8 -3.13 -14.62 1.20
CA SER A 8 -4.03 -14.70 2.36
C SER A 8 -4.33 -16.14 2.80
N LEU A 9 -4.36 -17.08 1.85
CA LEU A 9 -4.52 -18.51 2.12
C LEU A 9 -3.42 -19.08 3.03
N GLN A 10 -2.26 -18.42 3.11
CA GLN A 10 -1.08 -18.87 3.87
C GLN A 10 -0.88 -18.12 5.19
N PHE A 11 -1.65 -17.06 5.47
CA PHE A 11 -1.39 -16.16 6.58
C PHE A 11 -2.57 -16.01 7.55
N GLU A 12 -3.45 -17.01 7.66
CA GLU A 12 -4.50 -17.15 8.70
C GLU A 12 -5.28 -15.85 9.07
N GLY A 13 -5.51 -14.97 8.09
CA GLY A 13 -6.22 -13.71 8.30
C GLY A 13 -5.35 -12.48 8.61
N ASP A 14 -4.02 -12.60 8.63
CA ASP A 14 -3.10 -11.44 8.66
C ASP A 14 -3.07 -10.69 7.32
N ILE A 15 -3.44 -11.35 6.23
CA ILE A 15 -3.63 -10.69 4.93
C ILE A 15 -5.09 -10.90 4.54
N ARG A 16 -5.82 -9.80 4.35
CA ARG A 16 -7.24 -9.80 3.99
C ARG A 16 -7.50 -8.79 2.89
N THR A 17 -8.64 -8.92 2.25
CA THR A 17 -9.16 -7.90 1.33
C THR A 17 -10.12 -7.00 2.11
N THR A 18 -9.91 -5.69 2.08
CA THR A 18 -10.84 -4.73 2.68
C THR A 18 -12.15 -4.66 1.87
N PRO A 19 -13.25 -4.12 2.42
CA PRO A 19 -14.48 -3.90 1.65
C PRO A 19 -14.28 -3.08 0.37
N GLU A 20 -13.30 -2.17 0.37
CA GLU A 20 -12.94 -1.30 -0.75
C GLU A 20 -12.05 -2.02 -1.80
N GLY A 21 -11.65 -3.26 -1.52
CA GLY A 21 -10.82 -4.07 -2.42
C GLY A 21 -9.32 -3.82 -2.33
N ASP A 22 -8.84 -3.21 -1.25
CA ASP A 22 -7.42 -3.05 -0.94
C ASP A 22 -6.91 -4.20 -0.07
N ALA A 23 -5.59 -4.32 0.09
CA ALA A 23 -4.99 -5.33 0.95
C ALA A 23 -4.89 -4.80 2.39
N ASP A 24 -5.49 -5.48 3.36
CA ASP A 24 -5.23 -5.29 4.79
C ASP A 24 -4.16 -6.29 5.22
N ILE A 25 -2.99 -5.79 5.61
CA ILE A 25 -1.88 -6.56 6.17
C ILE A 25 -1.81 -6.27 7.66
N ALA A 26 -2.48 -7.09 8.48
CA ALA A 26 -2.49 -6.98 9.94
C ALA A 26 -2.79 -5.55 10.47
N GLY A 27 -3.68 -4.81 9.81
CA GLY A 27 -4.07 -3.44 10.12
C GLY A 27 -3.41 -2.36 9.25
N LEU A 28 -2.46 -2.72 8.38
CA LEU A 28 -1.90 -1.80 7.38
C LEU A 28 -2.64 -1.96 6.05
N VAL A 29 -3.33 -0.92 5.61
CA VAL A 29 -4.03 -0.92 4.33
C VAL A 29 -3.09 -0.53 3.20
N VAL A 30 -3.06 -1.31 2.13
CA VAL A 30 -2.14 -1.15 1.01
C VAL A 30 -2.90 -1.28 -0.30
N SER A 31 -2.76 -0.29 -1.19
CA SER A 31 -3.33 -0.40 -2.53
C SER A 31 -2.72 -1.56 -3.31
N GLU A 32 -3.43 -2.02 -4.35
CA GLU A 32 -2.92 -3.06 -5.24
C GLU A 32 -1.52 -2.79 -5.79
N LYS A 33 -1.31 -1.57 -6.27
CA LYS A 33 -0.05 -1.15 -6.90
C LYS A 33 1.07 -0.99 -5.88
N ALA A 34 0.75 -0.54 -4.66
CA ALA A 34 1.70 -0.49 -3.57
C ALA A 34 2.07 -1.89 -3.10
N TYR A 35 1.11 -2.80 -3.00
CA TYR A 35 1.34 -4.19 -2.62
C TYR A 35 2.28 -4.88 -3.62
N LEU A 36 1.99 -4.75 -4.92
CA LEU A 36 2.84 -5.29 -5.99
C LEU A 36 4.27 -4.71 -5.98
N LEU A 37 4.42 -3.44 -5.61
CA LEU A 37 5.74 -2.84 -5.46
C LEU A 37 6.47 -3.42 -4.24
N ALA A 38 5.79 -3.53 -3.11
CA ALA A 38 6.33 -4.07 -1.88
C ALA A 38 6.78 -5.54 -2.03
N VAL A 39 5.96 -6.40 -2.66
CA VAL A 39 6.28 -7.83 -2.79
C VAL A 39 7.38 -8.18 -3.78
N ARG A 40 7.90 -7.19 -4.52
CA ARG A 40 9.12 -7.36 -5.33
C ARG A 40 10.37 -7.44 -4.46
N GLU A 41 10.34 -6.85 -3.28
CA GLU A 41 11.50 -6.70 -2.40
C GLU A 41 11.29 -7.38 -1.05
N PHE A 42 10.07 -7.33 -0.53
CA PHE A 42 9.67 -7.95 0.73
C PHE A 42 8.75 -9.13 0.48
N ARG A 43 9.14 -10.34 0.92
CA ARG A 43 8.21 -11.48 0.89
C ARG A 43 6.96 -11.15 1.74
N PRO A 44 5.78 -11.68 1.40
CA PRO A 44 4.55 -11.44 2.18
C PRO A 44 4.72 -11.68 3.69
N ALA A 45 5.44 -12.74 4.08
CA ALA A 45 5.76 -13.03 5.49
C ALA A 45 6.60 -11.94 6.17
N GLN A 46 7.50 -11.26 5.43
CA GLN A 46 8.29 -10.15 5.96
C GLN A 46 7.44 -8.91 6.17
N LEU A 47 6.46 -8.65 5.29
CA LEU A 47 5.50 -7.56 5.46
C LEU A 47 4.60 -7.79 6.67
N VAL A 48 4.04 -8.99 6.82
CA VAL A 48 3.25 -9.37 7.99
C VAL A 48 4.07 -9.23 9.27
N LYS A 49 5.31 -9.72 9.27
CA LYS A 49 6.22 -9.60 10.41
C LYS A 49 6.51 -8.13 10.75
N LEU A 50 6.83 -7.30 9.77
CA LEU A 50 7.08 -5.87 9.96
C LEU A 50 5.88 -5.19 10.63
N VAL A 51 4.66 -5.46 10.16
CA VAL A 51 3.45 -4.86 10.73
C VAL A 51 3.18 -5.37 12.14
N ARG A 52 3.41 -6.65 12.42
CA ARG A 52 3.22 -7.21 13.76
C ARG A 52 4.24 -6.69 14.77
N ASP A 53 5.50 -6.54 14.37
CA ASP A 53 6.57 -6.11 15.27
C ASP A 53 6.51 -4.60 15.57
N GLU A 54 6.24 -3.77 14.54
CA GLU A 54 6.31 -2.31 14.66
C GLU A 54 4.92 -1.66 14.85
N GLY A 55 3.85 -2.37 14.51
CA GLY A 55 2.51 -1.83 14.37
C GLY A 55 2.28 -1.15 13.02
N ALA A 56 1.02 -1.11 12.57
CA ALA A 56 0.65 -0.66 11.23
C ALA A 56 1.13 0.76 10.88
N GLN A 57 1.08 1.70 11.85
CA GLN A 57 1.47 3.08 11.63
C GLN A 57 2.99 3.22 11.41
N ALA A 58 3.79 2.56 12.25
CA ALA A 58 5.25 2.60 12.14
C ALA A 58 5.73 1.82 10.91
N ALA A 59 5.12 0.66 10.63
CA ALA A 59 5.38 -0.10 9.42
C ALA A 59 5.11 0.71 8.15
N ALA A 60 4.01 1.48 8.10
CA ALA A 60 3.74 2.40 7.00
C ALA A 60 4.86 3.44 6.83
N ALA A 61 5.28 4.07 7.93
CA ALA A 61 6.35 5.07 7.90
C ALA A 61 7.69 4.47 7.44
N ILE A 62 8.03 3.26 7.91
CA ILE A 62 9.24 2.52 7.51
C ILE A 62 9.21 2.21 6.01
N LEU A 63 8.09 1.70 5.49
CA LEU A 63 7.94 1.39 4.07
C LEU A 63 8.04 2.66 3.22
N ILE A 64 7.36 3.74 3.61
CA ILE A 64 7.45 5.03 2.90
C ILE A 64 8.89 5.54 2.90
N ALA A 65 9.58 5.50 4.05
CA ALA A 65 10.97 5.93 4.16
C ALA A 65 11.90 5.08 3.26
N HIS A 66 11.73 3.76 3.24
CA HIS A 66 12.48 2.85 2.37
C HIS A 66 12.28 3.20 0.89
N TYR A 67 11.03 3.30 0.44
CA TYR A 67 10.69 3.61 -0.95
C TYR A 67 10.88 5.09 -1.32
N SER A 68 11.35 5.93 -0.39
CA SER A 68 11.77 7.31 -0.64
C SER A 68 13.27 7.43 -0.98
N GLN A 69 14.05 6.37 -0.73
CA GLN A 69 15.49 6.37 -0.98
C GLN A 69 15.77 6.50 -2.50
N PRO A 70 16.68 7.40 -2.92
CA PRO A 70 16.96 7.65 -4.34
C PRO A 70 17.30 6.40 -5.16
N GLU A 71 18.07 5.49 -4.58
CA GLU A 71 18.48 4.21 -5.14
C GLU A 71 17.29 3.26 -5.33
N VAL A 72 16.39 3.20 -4.35
CA VAL A 72 15.17 2.38 -4.40
C VAL A 72 14.19 2.96 -5.43
N ILE A 73 14.00 4.28 -5.45
CA ILE A 73 13.18 4.97 -6.46
C ILE A 73 13.73 4.71 -7.86
N LYS A 74 15.05 4.82 -8.06
CA LYS A 74 15.69 4.56 -9.35
C LYS A 74 15.50 3.10 -9.80
N ALA A 75 15.68 2.15 -8.90
CA ALA A 75 15.44 0.72 -9.17
C ALA A 75 13.96 0.44 -9.55
N ASN A 76 13.04 1.24 -9.02
CA ASN A 76 11.61 1.11 -9.24
C ASN A 76 11.04 2.06 -10.32
N ALA A 77 11.89 2.52 -11.24
CA ALA A 77 11.51 3.38 -12.36
C ALA A 77 10.79 4.67 -11.93
N GLY A 78 11.27 5.30 -10.86
CA GLY A 78 10.71 6.56 -10.34
C GLY A 78 9.50 6.41 -9.43
N ARG A 79 9.12 5.18 -9.06
CA ARG A 79 7.92 4.90 -8.26
C ARG A 79 8.32 4.66 -6.80
N GLY A 80 7.65 5.37 -5.89
CA GLY A 80 7.79 5.20 -4.46
C GLY A 80 6.46 4.86 -3.79
N LEU A 81 6.47 4.82 -2.46
CA LEU A 81 5.27 4.70 -1.63
C LEU A 81 4.99 6.00 -0.90
N ILE A 82 3.71 6.29 -0.71
CA ILE A 82 3.22 7.48 -0.03
C ILE A 82 2.11 7.11 0.95
N ALA A 83 1.95 7.93 1.99
CA ALA A 83 0.79 7.84 2.86
C ALA A 83 -0.44 8.34 2.11
N ALA A 84 -1.56 7.64 2.28
CA ALA A 84 -2.86 8.08 1.80
C ALA A 84 -3.85 8.16 2.97
N ARG A 85 -4.90 8.97 2.80
CA ARG A 85 -6.06 8.87 3.69
C ARG A 85 -6.92 7.70 3.23
N GLY A 86 -7.00 6.67 4.06
CA GLY A 86 -8.06 5.67 3.95
C GLY A 86 -9.40 6.26 4.41
N HIS A 87 -10.49 5.54 4.12
CA HIS A 87 -11.79 5.82 4.72
C HIS A 87 -11.90 5.31 6.17
N SER A 88 -10.99 4.41 6.58
CA SER A 88 -10.84 3.91 7.95
C SER A 88 -9.79 4.72 8.73
N LEU A 89 -9.76 4.52 10.06
CA LEU A 89 -8.70 4.99 10.96
C LEU A 89 -7.35 4.29 10.70
N ASP A 90 -7.34 3.23 9.90
CA ASP A 90 -6.15 2.44 9.59
C ASP A 90 -5.18 3.19 8.67
N PRO A 91 -3.86 3.10 8.91
CA PRO A 91 -2.87 3.71 8.02
C PRO A 91 -2.95 3.10 6.62
N MET A 92 -2.98 3.94 5.60
CA MET A 92 -3.03 3.52 4.21
C MET A 92 -1.77 3.94 3.45
N VAL A 93 -1.24 3.01 2.65
CA VAL A 93 -0.10 3.22 1.76
C VAL A 93 -0.51 3.02 0.30
N ARG A 94 -0.11 3.95 -0.57
CA ARG A 94 -0.31 3.88 -2.02
C ARG A 94 1.00 4.09 -2.75
N ARG A 95 1.05 3.71 -4.02
CA ARG A 95 2.16 4.03 -4.91
C ARG A 95 2.03 5.47 -5.38
N SER A 96 3.14 6.17 -5.52
CA SER A 96 3.17 7.62 -5.78
C SER A 96 2.40 8.07 -7.04
N ASP A 97 2.31 7.23 -8.09
CA ASP A 97 1.56 7.53 -9.31
C ASP A 97 0.03 7.38 -9.18
N GLU A 98 -0.44 6.80 -8.08
CA GLU A 98 -1.87 6.64 -7.82
C GLU A 98 -2.52 7.94 -7.31
N GLU A 99 -1.76 8.80 -6.63
CA GLU A 99 -2.28 10.10 -6.16
C GLU A 99 -2.58 11.04 -7.33
N ALA A 100 -1.72 11.03 -8.36
CA ALA A 100 -1.94 11.79 -9.59
C ALA A 100 -3.26 11.39 -10.28
N THR A 101 -3.66 10.12 -10.14
CA THR A 101 -4.93 9.62 -10.69
C THR A 101 -6.12 10.08 -9.84
N ALA A 102 -6.02 10.06 -8.51
CA ALA A 102 -7.09 10.55 -7.62
C ALA A 102 -7.36 12.05 -7.81
N LEU A 103 -6.32 12.86 -8.00
CA LEU A 103 -6.44 14.30 -8.28
C LEU A 103 -6.97 14.59 -9.71
N ALA A 104 -6.67 13.73 -10.69
CA ALA A 104 -7.19 13.87 -12.05
C ALA A 104 -8.71 13.59 -12.12
N THR A 105 -9.21 12.61 -11.37
CA THR A 105 -10.65 12.27 -11.33
C THR A 105 -11.45 13.31 -10.54
N GLY A 106 -10.90 13.87 -9.44
CA GLY A 106 -11.59 14.87 -8.63
C GLY A 106 -11.75 16.26 -9.28
N ARG A 107 -11.01 16.56 -10.34
CA ARG A 107 -11.12 17.86 -11.06
C ARG A 107 -12.19 17.86 -12.16
N GLN A 108 -12.63 16.70 -12.64
CA GLN A 108 -13.63 16.63 -13.71
C GLN A 108 -15.08 16.86 -13.22
N GLU A 109 -15.35 16.71 -11.92
CA GLU A 109 -16.72 16.88 -11.40
C GLU A 109 -17.08 18.33 -10.99
N ARG A 110 -16.10 19.27 -10.97
CA ARG A 110 -16.35 20.69 -10.64
C ARG A 110 -16.34 21.65 -11.84
N ALA A 111 -16.48 21.14 -13.05
CA ALA A 111 -16.54 21.97 -14.27
C ALA A 111 -17.89 21.89 -15.00
N LYS A 112 -18.93 21.29 -14.37
CA LYS A 112 -20.30 21.28 -14.88
C LYS A 112 -21.30 21.48 -13.74
N SER A 113 -21.34 22.67 -13.18
CA SER A 113 -22.52 23.20 -12.47
C SER A 113 -22.59 24.69 -12.73
#